data_AF-A0A6V7L736-F1
#
_entry.id   AF-A0A6V7L736-F1
#
_cell.length_a   1.000
_cell.length_b   1.000
_cell.length_c   1.000
_cell.angle_alpha   90.00
_cell.angle_beta   90.00
_cell.angle_gamma   90.00
#
_symmetry.space_group_name_H-M   'P 1'
#
loop_
_entity.id
_entity.type
_entity.pdbx_description
1 polymer ?
#
loop_
_entity_poly.entity_id
_entity_poly.type
_entity_poly.pdbx_seq_one_letter_code
_entity_poly.pdbx_strand_id
1 'polypeptide(L)'
;SYFKPCSRHDPNIGQCLKTTIEQLRQKFTTGIPELGVSSIEPFVFPDGLTLINARDLNVYATNMEIYGFSKYELSNVNVDLANKKIEFDAHFDKLKLKADQDVTTRIVVPVKIKGPVVIDV
;
A
#
# COMPACT_ATOMS: atom_id res chain seq x y z
N SER A 1 13.49 27.07 -0.61
CA SER A 1 13.94 25.87 0.13
C SER A 1 12.72 25.06 0.52
N TYR A 2 12.67 23.75 0.25
CA TYR A 2 11.49 22.91 0.51
C TYR A 2 11.40 22.43 1.97
N PHE A 3 12.53 22.35 2.68
CA PHE A 3 12.60 21.99 4.09
C PHE A 3 13.91 22.48 4.72
N LYS A 4 14.01 22.37 6.04
CA LYS A 4 15.25 22.61 6.79
C LYS A 4 16.04 21.29 6.93
N PRO A 5 17.31 21.21 6.48
CA PRO A 5 18.10 20.00 6.62
C PRO A 5 18.44 19.71 8.09
N CYS A 6 18.48 18.43 8.44
CA CYS A 6 18.91 17.96 9.76
C CYS A 6 20.42 17.72 9.79
N SER A 7 21.09 18.14 10.86
CA SER A 7 22.52 17.89 11.03
C SER A 7 22.77 16.42 11.34
N ARG A 8 23.79 15.83 10.72
CA ARG A 8 24.23 14.46 11.02
C ARG A 8 24.84 14.31 12.43
N HIS A 9 25.23 15.43 13.04
CA HIS A 9 25.78 15.46 14.40
C HIS A 9 24.72 15.84 15.45
N ASP A 10 23.45 15.98 15.05
CA ASP A 10 22.37 16.25 15.99
C ASP A 10 22.07 14.99 16.80
N PRO A 11 22.23 15.01 18.14
CA PRO A 11 21.88 13.86 18.98
C PRO A 11 20.37 13.53 18.90
N ASN A 12 19.54 14.47 18.44
CA ASN A 12 18.09 14.31 18.24
C ASN A 12 17.70 14.31 16.76
N ILE A 13 18.58 13.82 15.88
CA ILE A 13 18.34 13.77 14.43
C ILE A 13 17.00 13.10 14.05
N GLY A 14 16.54 12.10 14.82
CA GLY A 14 15.24 11.46 14.62
C GLY A 14 14.07 12.43 14.79
N GLN A 15 14.09 13.24 15.85
CA GLN A 15 13.07 14.28 16.08
C GLN A 15 13.12 15.39 15.02
N CYS A 16 14.33 15.77 14.58
CA CYS A 16 14.50 16.70 13.48
C CYS A 16 13.86 16.14 12.19
N LEU A 17 14.16 14.89 11.83
CA LEU A 17 13.62 14.25 10.64
C LEU A 17 12.10 14.08 10.72
N LYS A 18 11.55 13.67 11.87
CA LYS A 18 10.10 13.62 12.11
C LYS A 18 9.46 14.98 11.82
N THR A 19 10.01 16.05 12.37
CA THR A 19 9.51 17.42 12.16
C THR A 19 9.58 17.83 10.68
N THR A 20 10.68 17.50 10.01
CA THR A 20 10.84 17.78 8.57
C THR A 20 9.83 17.01 7.73
N ILE A 21 9.59 15.73 8.01
CA ILE A 21 8.59 14.91 7.29
C ILE A 21 7.19 15.51 7.46
N GLU A 22 6.83 15.93 8.68
CA GLU A 22 5.55 16.59 8.95
C GLU A 22 5.40 17.92 8.19
N GLN A 23 6.46 18.74 8.14
CA GLN A 23 6.45 19.99 7.35
C GLN A 23 6.28 19.72 5.84
N LEU A 24 6.81 18.60 5.36
CA LEU A 24 6.71 18.19 3.97
C LEU A 24 5.39 17.50 3.62
N ARG A 25 4.52 17.22 4.59
CA ARG A 25 3.25 16.49 4.37
C ARG A 25 2.44 17.04 3.21
N GLN A 26 2.21 18.36 3.16
CA GLN A 26 1.48 18.97 2.05
C GLN A 26 2.18 18.79 0.70
N LYS A 27 3.52 18.88 0.68
CA LYS A 27 4.31 18.71 -0.54
C LYS A 27 4.30 17.26 -1.03
N PHE A 28 4.35 16.28 -0.13
CA PHE A 28 4.16 14.89 -0.52
C PHE A 28 2.73 14.62 -1.01
N THR A 29 1.74 15.26 -0.39
CA THR A 29 0.32 15.15 -0.79
C THR A 29 0.05 15.70 -2.19
N THR A 30 0.79 16.72 -2.64
CA THR A 30 0.65 17.27 -4.01
C THR A 30 1.68 16.75 -4.99
N GLY A 31 2.76 16.14 -4.50
CA GLY A 31 3.98 15.89 -5.26
C GLY A 31 4.83 17.15 -5.45
N ILE A 32 6.03 16.94 -6.00
CA ILE A 32 7.00 17.96 -6.42
C ILE A 32 7.49 17.55 -7.84
N PRO A 33 6.69 17.84 -8.90
CA PRO A 33 6.97 17.36 -10.26
C PRO A 33 8.32 17.81 -10.80
N GLU A 34 8.79 19.00 -10.44
CA GLU A 34 10.09 19.53 -10.83
C GLU A 34 11.29 18.72 -10.30
N LEU A 35 11.06 17.89 -9.27
CA LEU A 35 12.04 16.95 -8.70
C LEU A 35 11.70 15.48 -9.02
N GLY A 36 10.69 15.23 -9.86
CA GLY A 36 10.22 13.87 -10.17
C GLY A 36 9.51 13.18 -9.00
N VAL A 37 9.05 13.93 -7.99
CA VAL A 37 8.33 13.38 -6.84
C VAL A 37 6.84 13.39 -7.14
N SER A 38 6.23 12.21 -7.26
CA SER A 38 4.79 12.06 -7.46
C SER A 38 4.01 12.34 -6.17
N SER A 39 2.70 12.57 -6.32
CA SER A 39 1.78 12.65 -5.17
C SER A 39 1.68 11.32 -4.43
N ILE A 40 1.56 11.38 -3.10
CA ILE A 40 1.20 10.22 -2.26
C ILE A 40 -0.33 10.09 -2.05
N GLU A 41 -1.12 11.01 -2.59
CA GLU A 41 -2.57 11.07 -2.44
C GLU A 41 -3.26 11.48 -3.77
N PRO A 42 -3.91 10.54 -4.49
CA PRO A 42 -3.81 9.10 -4.27
C PRO A 42 -2.40 8.60 -4.56
N PHE A 43 -1.96 7.57 -3.83
CA PHE A 43 -0.79 6.80 -4.21
C PHE A 43 -1.19 5.86 -5.34
N VAL A 44 -0.59 6.06 -6.52
CA VAL A 44 -0.90 5.28 -7.72
C VAL A 44 0.13 4.16 -7.87
N PHE A 45 -0.35 2.92 -7.95
CA PHE A 45 0.48 1.78 -8.31
C PHE A 45 0.45 1.60 -9.83
N PRO A 46 1.58 1.79 -10.54
CA PRO A 46 1.59 1.77 -12.01
C PRO A 46 1.42 0.36 -12.57
N ASP A 47 1.91 -0.65 -11.83
CA ASP A 47 1.88 -2.04 -12.26
C ASP A 47 0.66 -2.75 -11.69
N GLY A 48 0.11 -3.70 -12.47
CA GLY A 48 -0.95 -4.56 -11.96
C GLY A 48 -0.42 -5.62 -11.00
N LEU A 49 -1.24 -5.99 -10.02
CA LEU A 49 -0.88 -6.88 -8.91
C LEU A 49 -1.82 -8.08 -8.85
N THR A 50 -1.26 -9.28 -8.69
CA THR A 50 -2.06 -10.46 -8.36
C THR A 50 -2.39 -10.43 -6.88
N LEU A 51 -3.66 -10.22 -6.53
CA LEU A 51 -4.15 -10.19 -5.16
C LEU A 51 -4.39 -11.58 -4.60
N ILE A 52 -4.90 -12.49 -5.44
CA ILE A 52 -5.16 -13.89 -5.09
C ILE A 52 -4.69 -14.76 -6.25
N ASN A 53 -3.92 -15.80 -5.93
CA ASN A 53 -3.52 -16.84 -6.86
C ASN A 53 -3.78 -18.21 -6.23
N ALA A 54 -4.98 -18.75 -6.45
CA ALA A 54 -5.42 -20.02 -5.91
C ALA A 54 -5.93 -20.92 -7.04
N ARG A 55 -5.98 -22.24 -6.77
CA ARG A 55 -6.34 -23.27 -7.77
C ARG A 55 -7.63 -22.94 -8.55
N ASP A 56 -8.65 -22.46 -7.86
CA ASP A 56 -9.98 -22.22 -8.41
C ASP A 56 -10.39 -20.75 -8.41
N LEU A 57 -9.49 -19.84 -7.99
CA LEU A 57 -9.73 -18.40 -7.90
C LEU A 57 -8.44 -17.62 -8.12
N ASN A 58 -8.42 -16.80 -9.17
CA ASN A 58 -7.39 -15.82 -9.42
C ASN A 58 -8.01 -14.42 -9.44
N VAL A 59 -7.39 -13.49 -8.72
CA VAL A 59 -7.79 -12.07 -8.68
C VAL A 59 -6.58 -11.22 -9.05
N TYR A 60 -6.71 -10.50 -10.15
CA TYR A 60 -5.70 -9.55 -10.63
C TYR A 60 -6.27 -8.14 -10.56
N ALA A 61 -5.47 -7.19 -10.09
CA ALA A 61 -5.87 -5.80 -9.94
C ALA A 61 -4.97 -4.88 -10.77
N THR A 62 -5.58 -3.90 -11.44
CA THR A 62 -4.89 -2.85 -12.21
C THR A 62 -5.42 -1.47 -11.83
N ASN A 63 -4.78 -0.41 -12.32
CA ASN A 63 -5.18 0.98 -12.09
C ASN A 63 -5.43 1.28 -10.60
N MET A 64 -4.52 0.82 -9.75
CA MET A 64 -4.69 0.88 -8.31
C MET A 64 -4.37 2.27 -7.77
N GLU A 65 -5.32 2.84 -7.03
CA GLU A 65 -5.22 4.10 -6.32
C GLU A 65 -5.47 3.86 -4.83
N ILE A 66 -4.51 4.19 -3.99
CA ILE A 66 -4.65 4.12 -2.53
C ILE A 66 -4.80 5.53 -1.98
N TYR A 67 -5.89 5.74 -1.25
CA TYR A 67 -6.21 6.99 -0.58
C TYR A 67 -6.02 6.89 0.93
N GLY A 68 -5.66 8.00 1.57
CA GLY A 68 -5.48 8.12 3.01
C GLY A 68 -4.02 8.10 3.46
N PHE A 69 -3.05 7.87 2.57
CA PHE A 69 -1.63 7.90 2.92
C PHE A 69 -1.17 9.26 3.41
N SER A 70 -1.76 10.36 2.94
CA SER A 70 -1.44 11.72 3.43
C SER A 70 -1.80 11.96 4.91
N LYS A 71 -2.64 11.10 5.49
CA LYS A 71 -3.13 11.18 6.88
C LYS A 71 -2.34 10.28 7.83
N TYR A 72 -1.10 9.96 7.50
CA TYR A 72 -0.24 9.20 8.40
C TYR A 72 -0.06 9.92 9.74
N GLU A 73 0.17 9.16 10.80
CA GLU A 73 0.66 9.68 12.08
C GLU A 73 2.02 9.05 12.38
N LEU A 74 3.07 9.87 12.44
CA LEU A 74 4.40 9.38 12.81
C LEU A 74 4.51 9.27 14.33
N SER A 75 4.75 8.06 14.81
CA SER A 75 5.01 7.82 16.23
C SER A 75 6.51 7.94 16.53
N ASN A 76 7.34 7.18 15.82
CA ASN A 76 8.78 7.13 16.03
C ASN A 76 9.57 7.34 14.73
N VAL A 77 10.75 7.95 14.84
CA VAL A 77 11.74 8.07 13.74
C VAL A 77 13.11 7.82 14.34
N ASN A 78 13.71 6.68 14.02
CA ASN A 78 15.04 6.28 14.45
C ASN A 78 16.02 6.36 13.27
N VAL A 79 17.23 6.83 13.55
CA VAL A 79 18.23 7.09 12.51
C VAL A 79 19.55 6.51 12.96
N ASP A 80 19.98 5.48 12.26
CA ASP A 80 21.29 4.86 12.43
C ASP A 80 22.17 5.27 11.26
N LEU A 81 22.98 6.31 11.47
CA LEU A 81 23.90 6.82 10.47
C LEU A 81 25.08 5.86 10.19
N ALA A 82 25.44 4.99 11.15
CA ALA A 82 26.53 4.04 10.99
C ALA A 82 26.12 2.92 10.02
N ASN A 83 24.89 2.43 10.17
CA ASN A 83 24.31 1.40 9.31
C ASN A 83 23.52 1.96 8.12
N LYS A 84 23.47 3.29 7.95
CA LYS A 84 22.71 4.00 6.91
C LYS A 84 21.23 3.61 6.90
N LYS A 85 20.66 3.38 8.09
CA LYS A 85 19.29 2.93 8.27
C LYS A 85 18.46 4.05 8.85
N ILE A 86 17.27 4.27 8.28
CA ILE A 86 16.24 5.12 8.86
C ILE A 86 15.02 4.22 9.04
N GLU A 87 14.52 4.17 10.26
CA GLU A 87 13.31 3.44 10.63
C GLU A 87 12.28 4.44 11.10
N PHE A 88 11.03 4.27 10.68
CA PHE A 88 9.95 5.10 11.15
C PHE A 88 8.67 4.28 11.25
N ASP A 89 7.87 4.62 12.24
CA ASP A 89 6.60 3.98 12.52
C ASP A 89 5.47 4.95 12.15
N ALA A 90 4.70 4.57 11.14
CA ALA A 90 3.57 5.35 10.63
C ALA A 90 2.25 4.59 10.86
N HIS A 91 1.30 5.25 11.52
CA HIS A 91 -0.07 4.77 11.67
C HIS A 91 -0.97 5.40 10.61
N PHE A 92 -1.97 4.65 10.13
CA PHE A 92 -2.97 5.14 9.18
C PHE A 92 -4.34 4.69 9.65
N ASP A 93 -5.19 5.64 10.08
CA ASP A 93 -6.53 5.34 10.59
C ASP A 93 -7.42 4.62 9.57
N LYS A 94 -7.31 5.07 8.31
CA LYS A 94 -8.14 4.56 7.22
C LYS A 94 -7.42 4.69 5.89
N LEU A 95 -7.21 3.54 5.24
CA LEU A 95 -6.80 3.47 3.85
C LEU A 95 -7.97 3.00 2.99
N LYS A 96 -8.10 3.58 1.80
CA LYS A 96 -9.09 3.15 0.79
C LYS A 96 -8.36 2.80 -0.49
N LEU A 97 -8.44 1.54 -0.89
CA LEU A 97 -7.98 1.08 -2.20
C LEU A 97 -9.12 1.16 -3.21
N LYS A 98 -8.85 1.76 -4.36
CA LYS A 98 -9.69 1.70 -5.56
C LYS A 98 -8.85 1.03 -6.65
N ALA A 99 -9.40 0.01 -7.31
CA ALA A 99 -8.70 -0.73 -8.34
C ALA A 99 -9.71 -1.31 -9.34
N ASP A 100 -9.28 -1.49 -10.58
CA ASP A 100 -9.97 -2.34 -11.54
C ASP A 100 -9.58 -3.80 -11.25
N GLN A 101 -10.54 -4.72 -11.25
CA GLN A 101 -10.31 -6.12 -10.89
C GLN A 101 -10.72 -7.06 -12.02
N ASP A 102 -9.86 -8.02 -12.32
CA ASP A 102 -10.13 -9.19 -13.15
C ASP A 102 -10.19 -10.42 -12.24
N VAL A 103 -11.38 -11.04 -12.17
CA VAL A 103 -11.66 -12.18 -11.31
C VAL A 103 -11.94 -13.39 -12.17
N THR A 104 -11.03 -14.36 -12.16
CA THR A 104 -11.19 -15.64 -12.85
C THR A 104 -11.45 -16.74 -11.83
N THR A 105 -12.57 -17.46 -11.98
CA THR A 105 -12.91 -18.60 -11.11
C THR A 105 -13.28 -19.85 -11.91
N ARG A 106 -12.95 -21.02 -11.36
CA ARG A 106 -13.36 -22.32 -11.90
C ARG A 106 -14.42 -22.94 -11.00
N ILE A 107 -15.68 -22.85 -11.40
CA ILE A 107 -16.78 -23.50 -10.67
C ILE A 107 -16.88 -24.96 -11.14
N VAL A 108 -16.46 -25.90 -10.28
CA VAL A 108 -16.74 -27.33 -10.48
C VAL A 108 -18.03 -27.66 -9.74
N VAL A 109 -19.16 -27.72 -10.44
CA VAL A 109 -20.44 -28.16 -9.86
C VAL A 109 -20.48 -29.70 -9.86
N PRO A 110 -20.46 -30.39 -8.71
CA PRO A 110 -20.70 -31.83 -8.69
C PRO A 110 -22.20 -32.10 -8.92
N VAL A 111 -22.54 -32.60 -10.11
CA VAL A 111 -23.91 -33.05 -10.42
C VAL A 111 -24.11 -34.45 -9.82
N LYS A 112 -24.95 -34.57 -8.78
CA LYS A 112 -25.44 -35.86 -8.27
C LYS A 112 -26.88 -36.07 -8.73
N ILE A 113 -27.10 -37.00 -9.65
CA ILE A 113 -28.44 -37.43 -10.06
C ILE A 113 -28.86 -38.60 -9.15
N LYS A 114 -30.01 -38.47 -8.49
CA LYS A 114 -30.70 -39.56 -7.78
C LYS A 114 -31.93 -39.93 -8.62
N GLY A 115 -32.05 -41.20 -8.99
CA GLY A 115 -33.19 -41.74 -9.73
C GLY A 115 -33.43 -43.20 -9.34
N PRO A 116 -34.64 -43.73 -9.54
CA PRO A 116 -34.99 -45.08 -9.09
C PRO A 116 -34.17 -46.12 -9.85
N VAL A 117 -33.59 -47.07 -9.11
CA VAL A 117 -33.04 -48.31 -9.67
C VAL A 117 -34.16 -49.34 -9.55
N VAL A 118 -34.68 -49.78 -10.69
CA VAL A 118 -35.63 -50.89 -10.75
C VAL A 118 -34.81 -52.18 -10.76
N ILE A 119 -35.08 -53.06 -9.79
CA ILE A 119 -34.58 -54.43 -9.80
C ILE A 119 -35.82 -55.31 -9.83
N ASP A 120 -36.01 -56.02 -10.94
CA ASP A 120 -37.02 -57.09 -11.06
C ASP A 120 -36.44 -58.36 -10.43
N VAL A 121 -37.24 -59.03 -9.60
CA VAL A 121 -36.89 -60.29 -8.90
C VAL A 121 -37.32 -61.49 -9.73
#